data_AF-A0A1J3FIK8-F1
#
_entry.id   AF-A0A1J3FIK8-F1
#
_cell.length_a   1.000
_cell.length_b   1.000
_cell.length_c   1.000
_cell.angle_alpha   90.00
_cell.angle_beta   90.00
_cell.angle_gamma   90.00
#
_symmetry.space_group_name_H-M   'P 1'
#
loop_
_entity.id
_entity.type
_entity.pdbx_description
1 polymer ?
#
loop_
_entity_poly.entity_id
_entity_poly.type
_entity_poly.pdbx_seq_one_letter_code
_entity_poly.pdbx_strand_id
1 'polypeptide(L)'
;QLDRAHEYIEEAEKLEPNIDCSFLKFKIYLQKKDYSCAIGQIDAMTSCLDFSPDFLSLSAHEAISCQALPVATASLSKFLSFYIAGKTMPTTEVVVFRTLVTILTQDIGSETEALNFLLQAQSRASKLGTECFFGSGETGKREQNWFAVTSWNLGSRCGNAKKYELCGEFCRLASEFYGYMDTGEPGDSTMMICRSLILSVTAMVALEKQNKSTLTETQVKLAAELLVRAGKIMSSWLSDGRDCIMEPELIFMYTLNAFDIQGRLNNSAFQLLVVKTFAGSKSCNYNYLLQLGIFASQSPRSNPDVSTFALNECLSVMIASASPDYPTIALIIRKL
;
A
#
# COMPACT_ATOMS: atom_id res chain seq x y z
N GLN A 1 16.54 40.92 16.54
CA GLN A 1 17.60 40.80 15.52
C GLN A 1 17.02 40.39 14.17
N LEU A 2 16.11 39.41 14.12
CA LEU A 2 15.43 38.99 12.89
C LEU A 2 14.59 40.08 12.22
N ASP A 3 13.94 40.97 12.98
CA ASP A 3 13.14 42.06 12.38
C ASP A 3 14.01 43.05 11.62
N ARG A 4 15.15 43.46 12.18
CA ARG A 4 16.13 44.32 11.49
C ARG A 4 16.73 43.65 10.26
N ALA A 5 17.01 42.34 10.34
CA ALA A 5 17.48 41.59 9.18
C ALA A 5 16.42 41.58 8.07
N HIS A 6 15.14 41.45 8.44
CA HIS A 6 14.04 41.51 7.49
C HIS A 6 13.94 42.87 6.81
N GLU A 7 13.99 43.96 7.58
CA GLU A 7 14.01 45.33 7.06
C GLU A 7 15.17 45.57 6.07
N TYR A 8 16.38 45.10 6.39
CA TYR A 8 17.52 45.23 5.48
C TYR A 8 17.34 44.47 4.17
N ILE A 9 16.70 43.29 4.22
CA ILE A 9 16.43 42.52 3.00
C ILE A 9 15.33 43.17 2.18
N GLU A 10 14.31 43.76 2.80
CA GLU A 10 13.28 44.53 2.07
C GLU A 10 13.87 45.75 1.35
N GLU A 11 14.80 46.47 1.98
CA GLU A 11 15.50 47.57 1.30
C GLU A 11 16.44 47.08 0.20
N ALA A 12 17.12 45.94 0.39
CA ALA A 12 17.97 45.35 -0.64
C ALA A 12 17.16 44.88 -1.86
N GLU A 13 16.02 44.24 -1.65
CA GLU A 13 15.14 43.75 -2.72
C GLU A 13 14.55 44.89 -3.56
N LYS A 14 14.29 46.07 -2.98
CA LYS A 14 13.87 47.27 -3.74
C LYS A 14 14.93 47.73 -4.74
N LEU A 15 16.21 47.52 -4.41
CA LEU A 15 17.33 47.89 -5.27
C LEU A 15 17.59 46.81 -6.32
N GLU A 16 17.62 45.55 -5.89
CA GLU A 16 17.93 44.40 -6.74
C GLU A 16 17.13 43.16 -6.28
N PRO A 17 15.97 42.88 -6.89
CA PRO A 17 15.20 41.68 -6.62
C PRO A 17 15.96 40.45 -7.15
N ASN A 18 16.42 39.58 -6.25
CA ASN A 18 17.19 38.38 -6.58
C ASN A 18 16.82 37.18 -5.69
N ILE A 19 17.37 36.01 -6.03
CA ILE A 19 17.09 34.77 -5.30
C ILE A 19 17.58 34.83 -3.85
N ASP A 20 18.71 35.50 -3.60
CA ASP A 20 19.32 35.59 -2.28
C ASP A 20 18.40 36.34 -1.29
N CYS A 21 17.78 37.44 -1.73
CA CYS A 21 16.80 38.18 -0.92
C CYS A 21 15.62 37.27 -0.55
N SER A 22 15.04 36.57 -1.53
CA SER A 22 13.90 35.68 -1.32
C SER A 22 14.25 34.51 -0.39
N PHE A 23 15.41 33.89 -0.58
CA PHE A 23 15.88 32.78 0.26
C PHE A 23 16.20 33.22 1.69
N LEU A 24 16.79 34.40 1.89
CA LEU A 24 17.01 34.95 3.24
C LEU A 24 15.69 35.28 3.94
N LYS A 25 14.69 35.84 3.23
CA LYS A 25 13.34 36.03 3.78
C LYS A 25 12.72 34.70 4.19
N PHE A 26 12.82 33.67 3.34
CA PHE A 26 12.39 32.31 3.67
C PHE A 26 13.02 31.83 5.00
N LYS A 27 14.34 31.96 5.16
CA LYS A 27 15.04 31.57 6.40
C LYS A 27 14.56 32.35 7.62
N ILE A 28 14.29 33.66 7.48
CA ILE A 28 13.74 34.48 8.56
C ILE A 28 12.34 34.00 8.95
N TYR A 29 11.44 33.77 8.00
CA TYR A 29 10.10 33.27 8.28
C TYR A 29 10.14 31.89 8.96
N LEU A 30 11.02 31.01 8.50
CA LEU A 30 11.24 29.71 9.09
C LEU A 30 11.67 29.81 10.56
N GLN A 31 12.65 30.68 10.87
CA GLN A 31 13.10 30.91 12.25
C GLN A 31 12.04 31.57 13.14
N LYS A 32 11.18 32.41 12.55
CA LYS A 32 10.01 33.01 13.23
C LYS A 32 8.84 32.04 13.40
N LYS A 33 8.92 30.83 12.85
CA LYS A 33 7.83 29.83 12.77
C LYS A 33 6.59 30.33 12.02
N ASP A 34 6.76 31.27 11.10
CA ASP A 34 5.71 31.71 10.19
C ASP A 34 5.71 30.83 8.93
N TYR A 35 5.05 29.68 9.04
CA TYR A 35 5.04 28.68 7.97
C TYR A 35 4.27 29.13 6.74
N SER A 36 3.23 29.96 6.91
CA SER A 36 2.49 30.55 5.78
C SER A 36 3.38 31.44 4.92
N CYS A 37 4.10 32.37 5.55
CA CYS A 37 4.99 33.25 4.82
C CYS A 37 6.20 32.49 4.26
N ALA A 38 6.74 31.51 5.00
CA ALA A 38 7.80 30.65 4.49
C ALA A 38 7.37 29.89 3.22
N ILE A 39 6.16 29.32 3.21
CA ILE A 39 5.61 28.66 2.02
C ILE A 39 5.40 29.65 0.88
N GLY A 40 4.87 30.85 1.16
CA GLY A 40 4.75 31.90 0.14
C GLY A 40 6.10 32.29 -0.50
N GLN A 41 7.19 32.27 0.27
CA GLN A 41 8.52 32.53 -0.27
C GLN A 41 9.03 31.41 -1.19
N ILE A 42 8.54 30.17 -1.06
CA ILE A 42 8.87 29.09 -2.00
C ILE A 42 8.43 29.46 -3.42
N ASP A 43 7.23 30.00 -3.57
CA ASP A 43 6.73 30.44 -4.87
C ASP A 43 7.43 31.71 -5.36
N ALA A 44 7.71 32.67 -4.44
CA ALA A 44 8.44 33.89 -4.76
C ALA A 44 9.83 33.57 -5.34
N MET A 45 10.57 32.64 -4.72
CA MET A 45 11.86 32.17 -5.22
C MET A 45 11.79 31.68 -6.66
N THR A 46 10.73 30.94 -7.03
CA THR A 46 10.59 30.42 -8.40
C THR A 46 10.32 31.49 -9.46
N SER A 47 9.99 32.71 -9.04
CA SER A 47 9.75 33.85 -9.92
C SER A 47 10.99 34.74 -10.11
N CYS A 48 12.06 34.50 -9.35
CA CYS A 48 13.34 35.19 -9.52
C CYS A 48 14.01 34.79 -10.85
N LEU A 49 14.61 35.75 -11.55
CA LEU A 49 15.25 35.52 -12.86
C LEU A 49 16.48 34.61 -12.76
N ASP A 50 17.19 34.67 -11.63
CA ASP A 50 18.39 33.92 -11.26
C ASP A 50 18.08 32.62 -10.49
N PHE A 51 16.81 32.20 -10.46
CA PHE A 51 16.38 31.02 -9.74
C PHE A 51 17.03 29.72 -10.26
N SER A 52 17.63 28.96 -9.34
CA SER A 52 18.01 27.55 -9.54
C SER A 52 17.10 26.64 -8.71
N PRO A 53 16.67 25.47 -9.25
CA PRO A 53 15.97 24.46 -8.46
C PRO A 53 16.71 24.00 -7.20
N ASP A 54 18.03 24.18 -7.14
CA ASP A 54 18.85 23.88 -5.95
C ASP A 54 18.33 24.58 -4.69
N PHE A 55 17.78 25.79 -4.84
CA PHE A 55 17.20 26.54 -3.72
C PHE A 55 15.97 25.85 -3.11
N LEU A 56 15.20 25.08 -3.89
CA LEU A 56 14.08 24.30 -3.33
C LEU A 56 14.57 23.12 -2.51
N SER A 57 15.65 22.46 -2.94
CA SER A 57 16.31 21.39 -2.18
C SER A 57 16.91 21.92 -0.87
N LEU A 58 17.60 23.06 -0.94
CA LEU A 58 18.12 23.77 0.24
C LEU A 58 16.99 24.19 1.20
N SER A 59 15.90 24.74 0.67
CA SER A 59 14.74 25.14 1.46
C SER A 59 14.12 23.95 2.20
N ALA A 60 14.00 22.80 1.53
CA ALA A 60 13.54 21.58 2.17
C ALA A 60 14.48 21.12 3.30
N HIS A 61 15.79 21.13 3.07
CA HIS A 61 16.78 20.74 4.08
C HIS A 61 16.76 21.65 5.32
N GLU A 62 16.68 22.97 5.12
CA GLU A 62 16.54 23.95 6.19
C GLU A 62 15.22 23.74 6.95
N ALA A 63 14.10 23.53 6.24
CA ALA A 63 12.81 23.28 6.86
C ALA A 63 12.79 22.00 7.71
N ILE A 64 13.40 20.91 7.23
CA ILE A 64 13.56 19.66 8.01
C ILE A 64 14.40 19.91 9.26
N SER A 65 15.52 20.63 9.13
CA SER A 65 16.41 20.96 10.25
C SER A 65 15.70 21.79 11.32
N CYS A 66 14.77 22.65 10.92
CA CYS A 66 13.92 23.44 11.81
C CYS A 66 12.64 22.71 12.27
N GLN A 67 12.45 21.43 11.94
CA GLN A 67 11.24 20.65 12.20
C GLN A 67 9.94 21.27 11.64
N ALA A 68 10.06 22.11 10.60
CA ALA A 68 8.92 22.73 9.92
C ALA A 68 8.44 21.82 8.76
N LEU A 69 7.88 20.66 9.13
CA LEU A 69 7.51 19.62 8.18
C LEU A 69 6.55 20.10 7.06
N PRO A 70 5.52 20.94 7.32
CA PRO A 70 4.66 21.45 6.24
C PRO A 70 5.42 22.27 5.19
N VAL A 71 6.41 23.06 5.63
CA VAL A 71 7.25 23.87 4.74
C VAL A 71 8.16 22.96 3.90
N ALA A 72 8.75 21.93 4.53
CA ALA A 72 9.57 20.94 3.82
C ALA A 72 8.75 20.19 2.75
N THR A 73 7.52 19.76 3.08
CA THR A 73 6.61 19.12 2.13
C THR A 73 6.28 20.05 0.96
N ALA A 74 6.01 21.34 1.21
CA ALA A 74 5.77 22.31 0.16
C ALA A 74 6.99 22.51 -0.76
N SER A 75 8.19 22.64 -0.18
CA SER A 75 9.44 22.79 -0.95
C SER A 75 9.71 21.57 -1.84
N LEU A 76 9.60 20.37 -1.29
CA LEU A 76 9.83 19.12 -2.03
C LEU A 76 8.74 18.87 -3.10
N SER A 77 7.49 19.22 -2.83
CA SER A 77 6.39 19.12 -3.81
C SER A 77 6.60 20.06 -4.99
N LYS A 78 7.02 21.30 -4.73
CA LYS A 78 7.41 22.25 -5.78
C LYS A 78 8.63 21.75 -6.54
N PHE A 79 9.60 21.15 -5.87
CA PHE A 79 10.77 20.57 -6.51
C PHE A 79 10.41 19.38 -7.43
N LEU A 80 9.45 18.54 -7.04
CA LEU A 80 8.94 17.45 -7.90
C LEU A 80 8.33 17.96 -9.21
N SER A 81 7.64 19.11 -9.20
CA SER A 81 7.04 19.64 -10.44
C SER A 81 8.08 19.96 -11.52
N PHE A 82 9.34 20.20 -11.13
CA PHE A 82 10.44 20.45 -12.07
C PHE A 82 10.94 19.18 -12.75
N TYR A 83 10.92 18.01 -12.08
CA TYR A 83 11.19 16.73 -12.76
C TYR A 83 10.13 16.41 -13.80
N ILE A 84 8.86 16.71 -13.51
CA ILE A 84 7.76 16.51 -14.45
C ILE A 84 7.96 17.37 -15.70
N ALA A 85 8.49 18.58 -15.53
CA ALA A 85 8.87 19.49 -16.62
C ALA A 85 10.17 19.08 -17.36
N GLY A 86 10.81 17.98 -16.99
CA GLY A 86 12.01 17.47 -17.64
C GLY A 86 13.28 18.28 -17.36
N LYS A 87 13.29 19.08 -16.30
CA LYS A 87 14.47 19.89 -15.95
C LYS A 87 15.56 19.00 -15.35
N THR A 88 16.82 19.40 -15.54
CA THR A 88 17.96 18.79 -14.85
C THR A 88 17.93 19.20 -13.38
N MET A 89 18.11 18.24 -12.48
CA MET A 89 17.93 18.44 -11.04
C MET A 89 19.20 18.00 -10.27
N PRO A 90 19.52 18.66 -9.15
CA PRO A 90 20.70 18.33 -8.33
C PRO A 90 20.54 17.04 -7.52
N THR A 91 19.30 16.67 -7.22
CA THR A 91 18.93 15.47 -6.48
C THR A 91 18.30 14.49 -7.47
N THR A 92 18.11 13.22 -7.12
CA THR A 92 17.35 12.28 -7.94
C THR A 92 15.88 12.29 -7.54
N GLU A 93 14.99 12.10 -8.52
CA GLU A 93 13.53 12.16 -8.31
C GLU A 93 13.05 11.21 -7.21
N VAL A 94 13.57 9.98 -7.21
CA VAL A 94 13.24 8.95 -6.21
C VAL A 94 13.57 9.36 -4.78
N VAL A 95 14.68 10.08 -4.56
CA VAL A 95 15.08 10.55 -3.22
C VAL A 95 14.11 11.60 -2.70
N VAL A 96 13.57 12.45 -3.60
CA VAL A 96 12.57 13.46 -3.24
C VAL A 96 11.27 12.79 -2.80
N PHE A 97 10.77 11.80 -3.56
CA PHE A 97 9.60 11.00 -3.17
C PHE A 97 9.82 10.29 -1.82
N ARG A 98 10.97 9.63 -1.64
CA ARG A 98 11.32 8.95 -0.39
C ARG A 98 11.30 9.92 0.79
N THR A 99 11.87 11.12 0.62
CA THR A 99 11.93 12.14 1.68
C THR A 99 10.55 12.66 2.04
N LEU A 100 9.71 12.96 1.04
CA LEU A 100 8.32 13.37 1.24
C LEU A 100 7.53 12.33 2.05
N VAL A 101 7.57 11.07 1.64
CA VAL A 101 6.87 10.00 2.35
C VAL A 101 7.44 9.81 3.77
N THR A 102 8.76 9.92 3.95
CA THR A 102 9.39 9.85 5.28
C THR A 102 8.91 10.97 6.21
N ILE A 103 8.72 12.18 5.70
CA ILE A 103 8.20 13.31 6.47
C ILE A 103 6.73 13.08 6.82
N LEU A 104 5.90 12.76 5.82
CA LEU A 104 4.45 12.61 5.99
C LEU A 104 4.07 11.45 6.91
N THR A 105 4.92 10.42 6.99
CA THR A 105 4.65 9.25 7.83
C THR A 105 4.98 9.46 9.32
N GLN A 106 5.62 10.59 9.67
CA GLN A 106 5.85 11.02 11.05
C GLN A 106 4.60 11.62 11.68
N ASP A 107 3.72 12.23 10.89
CA ASP A 107 2.49 12.85 11.37
C ASP A 107 1.30 11.88 11.30
N ILE A 108 0.46 11.89 12.33
CA ILE A 108 -0.74 11.06 12.38
C ILE A 108 -1.83 11.81 11.62
N GLY A 109 -2.32 11.21 10.53
CA GLY A 109 -3.37 11.80 9.69
C GLY A 109 -2.93 12.14 8.26
N SER A 110 -1.62 12.19 8.00
CA SER A 110 -1.05 12.46 6.67
C SER A 110 -0.95 11.21 5.78
N GLU A 111 -1.61 10.11 6.12
CA GLU A 111 -1.50 8.86 5.36
C GLU A 111 -2.04 9.00 3.93
N THR A 112 -3.10 9.77 3.72
CA THR A 112 -3.65 10.03 2.38
C THR A 112 -2.66 10.80 1.50
N GLU A 113 -1.96 11.79 2.06
CA GLU A 113 -0.93 12.53 1.34
C GLU A 113 0.27 11.65 1.01
N ALA A 114 0.71 10.82 1.97
CA ALA A 114 1.78 9.85 1.75
C ALA A 114 1.40 8.85 0.62
N LEU A 115 0.15 8.39 0.60
CA LEU A 115 -0.37 7.53 -0.47
C LEU A 115 -0.29 8.21 -1.84
N ASN A 116 -0.67 9.48 -1.95
CA ASN A 116 -0.61 10.22 -3.20
C ASN A 116 0.82 10.29 -3.77
N PHE A 117 1.83 10.51 -2.91
CA PHE A 117 3.23 10.51 -3.37
C PHE A 117 3.73 9.10 -3.73
N LEU A 118 3.29 8.06 -3.02
CA LEU A 118 3.63 6.68 -3.38
C LEU A 118 3.00 6.26 -4.72
N LEU A 119 1.75 6.66 -4.98
CA LEU A 119 1.09 6.46 -6.28
C LEU A 119 1.83 7.18 -7.41
N GLN A 120 2.26 8.42 -7.18
CA GLN A 120 3.07 9.16 -8.16
C GLN A 120 4.41 8.47 -8.40
N ALA A 121 5.12 8.04 -7.35
CA ALA A 121 6.38 7.30 -7.48
C ALA A 121 6.20 6.01 -8.28
N GLN A 122 5.14 5.24 -8.01
CA GLN A 122 4.80 4.04 -8.78
C GLN A 122 4.54 4.38 -10.26
N SER A 123 3.76 5.43 -10.53
CA SER A 123 3.45 5.84 -11.91
C SER A 123 4.71 6.26 -12.67
N ARG A 124 5.61 6.99 -12.01
CA ARG A 124 6.91 7.40 -12.56
C ARG A 124 7.82 6.20 -12.82
N ALA A 125 7.92 5.27 -11.88
CA ALA A 125 8.66 4.02 -12.06
C ALA A 125 8.14 3.20 -13.25
N SER A 126 6.82 3.05 -13.36
CA SER A 126 6.18 2.32 -14.46
C SER A 126 6.41 2.99 -15.82
N LYS A 127 6.50 4.33 -15.86
CA LYS A 127 6.68 5.09 -17.11
C LYS A 127 8.14 5.13 -17.57
N LEU A 128 9.07 5.31 -16.65
CA LEU A 128 10.50 5.49 -16.96
C LEU A 128 11.28 4.17 -17.02
N GLY A 129 10.74 3.12 -16.40
CA GLY A 129 11.47 1.90 -16.09
C GLY A 129 12.16 1.97 -14.73
N THR A 130 12.34 0.82 -14.10
CA THR A 130 12.83 0.70 -12.73
C THR A 130 14.26 1.20 -12.56
N GLU A 131 15.16 0.89 -13.48
CA GLU A 131 16.56 1.36 -13.41
C GLU A 131 16.67 2.88 -13.58
N CYS A 132 15.89 3.47 -14.50
CA CYS A 132 15.90 4.91 -14.72
C CYS A 132 15.34 5.70 -13.52
N PHE A 133 14.32 5.15 -12.86
CA PHE A 133 13.67 5.82 -11.74
C PHE A 133 14.37 5.56 -10.41
N PHE A 134 14.58 4.30 -10.03
CA PHE A 134 15.17 3.94 -8.74
C PHE A 134 16.71 4.00 -8.75
N GLY A 135 17.33 3.94 -9.94
CA GLY A 135 18.77 3.81 -10.12
C GLY A 135 19.19 2.38 -10.49
N SER A 136 20.42 2.24 -10.95
CA SER A 136 21.00 0.95 -11.33
C SER A 136 21.70 0.26 -10.17
N GLY A 137 21.87 -1.07 -10.27
CA GLY A 137 22.63 -1.86 -9.32
C GLY A 137 22.03 -1.91 -7.91
N GLU A 138 22.89 -2.02 -6.91
CA GLU A 138 22.48 -2.25 -5.51
C GLU A 138 21.75 -1.05 -4.90
N THR A 139 22.16 0.17 -5.25
CA THR A 139 21.48 1.39 -4.79
C THR A 139 20.02 1.43 -5.26
N GLY A 140 19.78 1.08 -6.53
CA GLY A 140 18.42 1.00 -7.07
C GLY A 140 17.56 -0.06 -6.39
N LYS A 141 18.13 -1.24 -6.11
CA LYS A 141 17.43 -2.29 -5.36
C LYS A 141 17.06 -1.86 -3.95
N ARG A 142 17.93 -1.13 -3.26
CA ARG A 142 17.63 -0.59 -1.92
C ARG A 142 16.49 0.41 -1.94
N GLU A 143 16.46 1.30 -2.94
CA GLU A 143 15.35 2.23 -3.12
C GLU A 143 14.04 1.47 -3.39
N GLN A 144 14.03 0.51 -4.32
CA GLN A 144 12.85 -0.33 -4.59
C GLN A 144 12.34 -1.03 -3.33
N ASN A 145 13.24 -1.66 -2.55
CA ASN A 145 12.90 -2.32 -1.31
C ASN A 145 12.33 -1.35 -0.27
N TRP A 146 12.88 -0.13 -0.19
CA TRP A 146 12.37 0.90 0.72
C TRP A 146 10.91 1.25 0.40
N PHE A 147 10.55 1.46 -0.88
CA PHE A 147 9.17 1.75 -1.29
C PHE A 147 8.22 0.58 -1.03
N ALA A 148 8.67 -0.65 -1.28
CA ALA A 148 7.90 -1.87 -1.03
C ALA A 148 7.60 -2.05 0.48
N VAL A 149 8.63 -2.01 1.32
CA VAL A 149 8.52 -2.17 2.77
C VAL A 149 7.72 -1.02 3.39
N THR A 150 7.93 0.21 2.93
CA THR A 150 7.17 1.37 3.43
C THR A 150 5.68 1.24 3.12
N SER A 151 5.33 0.85 1.89
CA SER A 151 3.93 0.61 1.49
C SER A 151 3.31 -0.50 2.33
N TRP A 152 4.03 -1.61 2.53
CA TRP A 152 3.57 -2.71 3.39
C TRP A 152 3.30 -2.27 4.84
N ASN A 153 4.24 -1.53 5.44
CA ASN A 153 4.13 -1.06 6.82
C ASN A 153 2.97 -0.09 7.00
N LEU A 154 2.75 0.81 6.04
CA LEU A 154 1.62 1.74 6.05
C LEU A 154 0.29 1.01 5.88
N GLY A 155 0.22 0.01 5.00
CA GLY A 155 -0.96 -0.84 4.84
C GLY A 155 -1.31 -1.56 6.15
N SER A 156 -0.31 -2.21 6.76
CA SER A 156 -0.47 -2.91 8.04
C SER A 156 -0.93 -1.98 9.16
N ARG A 157 -0.33 -0.78 9.26
CA ARG A 157 -0.72 0.25 10.24
C ARG A 157 -2.15 0.73 10.03
N CYS A 158 -2.55 0.99 8.78
CA CYS A 158 -3.92 1.41 8.44
C CYS A 158 -4.94 0.31 8.74
N GLY A 159 -4.61 -0.96 8.44
CA GLY A 159 -5.45 -2.11 8.77
C GLY A 159 -5.70 -2.24 10.27
N ASN A 160 -4.65 -2.12 11.09
CA ASN A 160 -4.75 -2.13 12.55
C ASN A 160 -5.60 -0.95 13.08
N ALA A 161 -5.50 0.21 12.44
CA ALA A 161 -6.31 1.38 12.75
C ALA A 161 -7.74 1.34 12.14
N LYS A 162 -8.12 0.23 11.47
CA LYS A 162 -9.41 0.07 10.76
C LYS A 162 -9.67 1.12 9.67
N LYS A 163 -8.61 1.70 9.11
CA LYS A 163 -8.64 2.55 7.91
C LYS A 163 -8.53 1.65 6.67
N TYR A 164 -9.57 0.85 6.40
CA TYR A 164 -9.51 -0.23 5.41
C TYR A 164 -9.33 0.25 3.96
N GLU A 165 -9.84 1.42 3.61
CA GLU A 165 -9.62 2.03 2.30
C GLU A 165 -8.12 2.26 2.03
N LEU A 166 -7.44 2.96 2.94
CA LEU A 166 -5.99 3.20 2.85
C LEU A 166 -5.18 1.91 2.94
N CYS A 167 -5.60 0.98 3.81
CA CYS A 167 -4.98 -0.36 3.91
C CYS A 167 -4.95 -1.06 2.55
N GLY A 168 -6.10 -1.09 1.85
CA GLY A 168 -6.24 -1.73 0.55
C GLY A 168 -5.30 -1.15 -0.50
N GLU A 169 -5.22 0.18 -0.58
CA GLU A 169 -4.36 0.89 -1.53
C GLU A 169 -2.86 0.70 -1.24
N PHE A 170 -2.45 0.80 0.03
CA PHE A 170 -1.06 0.58 0.41
C PHE A 170 -0.61 -0.87 0.17
N CYS A 171 -1.46 -1.86 0.48
CA CYS A 171 -1.18 -3.26 0.16
C CYS A 171 -1.09 -3.47 -1.36
N ARG A 172 -1.97 -2.84 -2.16
CA ARG A 172 -1.87 -2.91 -3.62
C ARG A 172 -0.52 -2.37 -4.12
N LEU A 173 -0.12 -1.19 -3.65
CA LEU A 173 1.18 -0.58 -4.00
C LEU A 173 2.37 -1.44 -3.55
N ALA A 174 2.30 -2.03 -2.35
CA ALA A 174 3.34 -2.95 -1.89
C ALA A 174 3.52 -4.10 -2.89
N SER A 175 2.42 -4.70 -3.38
CA SER A 175 2.49 -5.78 -4.38
C SER A 175 3.12 -5.35 -5.71
N GLU A 176 2.95 -4.09 -6.10
CA GLU A 176 3.52 -3.53 -7.33
C GLU A 176 5.03 -3.26 -7.16
N PHE A 177 5.44 -2.66 -6.04
CA PHE A 177 6.86 -2.43 -5.75
C PHE A 177 7.64 -3.72 -5.52
N TYR A 178 7.09 -4.70 -4.79
CA TYR A 178 7.69 -6.04 -4.71
C TYR A 178 7.77 -6.72 -6.08
N GLY A 179 6.80 -6.45 -6.96
CA GLY A 179 6.80 -6.93 -8.34
C GLY A 179 7.96 -6.43 -9.20
N TYR A 180 8.53 -5.25 -8.90
CA TYR A 180 9.73 -4.77 -9.58
C TYR A 180 11.00 -5.52 -9.17
N MET A 181 10.99 -6.16 -7.99
CA MET A 181 12.11 -6.93 -7.46
C MET A 181 11.97 -8.43 -7.73
N ASP A 182 10.87 -8.87 -8.35
CA ASP A 182 10.61 -10.27 -8.62
C ASP A 182 11.56 -10.79 -9.69
N THR A 183 12.46 -11.70 -9.32
CA THR A 183 13.40 -12.34 -10.24
C THR A 183 12.74 -13.48 -11.03
N GLY A 184 11.44 -13.75 -10.79
CA GLY A 184 10.73 -14.89 -11.35
C GLY A 184 11.06 -16.21 -10.66
N GLU A 185 12.01 -16.19 -9.71
CA GLU A 185 12.27 -17.31 -8.82
C GLU A 185 11.43 -17.15 -7.54
N PRO A 186 10.75 -18.22 -7.10
CA PRO A 186 9.96 -18.18 -5.88
C PRO A 186 10.84 -17.86 -4.67
N GLY A 187 10.65 -16.66 -4.11
CA GLY A 187 11.36 -16.17 -2.93
C GLY A 187 10.52 -15.18 -2.10
N ASP A 188 11.16 -14.47 -1.17
CA ASP A 188 10.51 -13.56 -0.21
C ASP A 188 9.71 -12.45 -0.90
N SER A 189 10.20 -11.90 -2.02
CA SER A 189 9.46 -10.89 -2.78
C SER A 189 8.15 -11.44 -3.32
N THR A 190 8.17 -12.63 -3.93
CA THR A 190 6.97 -13.30 -4.47
C THR A 190 5.96 -13.60 -3.37
N MET A 191 6.44 -13.99 -2.18
CA MET A 191 5.63 -14.15 -0.96
C MET A 191 4.91 -12.87 -0.58
N MET A 192 5.66 -11.77 -0.51
CA MET A 192 5.11 -10.47 -0.16
C MET A 192 4.13 -9.95 -1.21
N ILE A 193 4.33 -10.22 -2.50
CA ILE A 193 3.35 -9.92 -3.56
C ILE A 193 2.04 -10.63 -3.25
N CYS A 194 2.07 -11.96 -3.05
CA CYS A 194 0.88 -12.74 -2.78
C CYS A 194 0.13 -12.24 -1.53
N ARG A 195 0.86 -12.03 -0.42
CA ARG A 195 0.30 -11.55 0.84
C ARG A 195 -0.35 -10.18 0.68
N SER A 196 0.31 -9.27 -0.03
CA SER A 196 -0.17 -7.93 -0.27
C SER A 196 -1.43 -7.89 -1.14
N LEU A 197 -1.49 -8.73 -2.20
CA LEU A 197 -2.68 -8.86 -3.04
C LEU A 197 -3.90 -9.38 -2.26
N ILE A 198 -3.70 -10.43 -1.45
CA ILE A 198 -4.77 -11.02 -0.63
C ILE A 198 -5.28 -10.00 0.40
N LEU A 199 -4.37 -9.32 1.11
CA LEU A 199 -4.74 -8.32 2.12
C LEU A 199 -5.40 -7.09 1.51
N SER A 200 -5.03 -6.69 0.29
CA SER A 200 -5.72 -5.60 -0.42
C SER A 200 -7.20 -5.95 -0.61
N VAL A 201 -7.50 -7.16 -1.09
CA VAL A 201 -8.89 -7.62 -1.27
C VAL A 201 -9.60 -7.84 0.06
N THR A 202 -8.92 -8.38 1.08
CA THR A 202 -9.47 -8.48 2.44
C THR A 202 -9.89 -7.10 2.97
N ALA A 203 -9.09 -6.06 2.72
CA ALA A 203 -9.40 -4.70 3.14
C ALA A 203 -10.63 -4.15 2.38
N MET A 204 -10.79 -4.45 1.09
CA MET A 204 -11.99 -4.08 0.33
C MET A 204 -13.26 -4.70 0.92
N VAL A 205 -13.23 -6.00 1.24
CA VAL A 205 -14.37 -6.70 1.86
C VAL A 205 -14.64 -6.18 3.28
N ALA A 206 -13.58 -5.90 4.05
CA ALA A 206 -13.70 -5.32 5.39
C ALA A 206 -14.31 -3.90 5.37
N LEU A 207 -13.90 -3.07 4.40
CA LEU A 207 -14.44 -1.73 4.19
C LEU A 207 -15.93 -1.77 3.84
N GLU A 208 -16.33 -2.68 2.94
CA GLU A 208 -17.74 -2.91 2.61
C GLU A 208 -18.56 -3.21 3.87
N LYS A 209 -18.08 -4.16 4.69
CA LYS A 209 -18.73 -4.54 5.95
C LYS A 209 -18.79 -3.38 6.95
N GLN A 210 -17.73 -2.58 7.04
CA GLN A 210 -17.66 -1.40 7.92
C GLN A 210 -18.68 -0.34 7.51
N ASN A 211 -18.77 -0.05 6.21
CA ASN A 211 -19.64 0.98 5.65
C ASN A 211 -21.08 0.52 5.43
N LYS A 212 -21.35 -0.79 5.54
CA LYS A 212 -22.62 -1.42 5.17
C LYS A 212 -23.05 -1.06 3.74
N SER A 213 -22.06 -0.84 2.87
CA SER A 213 -22.27 -0.59 1.45
C SER A 213 -22.12 -1.90 0.67
N THR A 214 -22.33 -1.85 -0.64
CA THR A 214 -22.01 -2.97 -1.54
C THR A 214 -20.84 -2.55 -2.43
N LEU A 215 -19.89 -3.45 -2.66
CA LEU A 215 -18.82 -3.23 -3.64
C LEU A 215 -19.42 -2.96 -5.02
N THR A 216 -18.89 -1.95 -5.72
CA THR A 216 -19.27 -1.65 -7.09
C THR A 216 -18.79 -2.74 -8.04
N GLU A 217 -19.37 -2.83 -9.24
CA GLU A 217 -18.93 -3.78 -10.26
C GLU A 217 -17.44 -3.61 -10.59
N THR A 218 -16.95 -2.37 -10.64
CA THR A 218 -15.53 -2.05 -10.86
C THR A 218 -14.64 -2.57 -9.73
N GLN A 219 -15.06 -2.42 -8.48
CA GLN A 219 -14.34 -2.96 -7.32
C GLN A 219 -14.34 -4.48 -7.31
N VAL A 220 -15.44 -5.13 -7.68
CA VAL A 220 -15.52 -6.60 -7.77
C VAL A 220 -14.58 -7.14 -8.86
N LYS A 221 -14.53 -6.49 -10.03
CA LYS A 221 -13.60 -6.86 -11.12
C LYS A 221 -12.15 -6.69 -10.68
N LEU A 222 -11.80 -5.55 -10.07
CA LEU A 222 -10.46 -5.32 -9.53
C LEU A 222 -10.08 -6.38 -8.50
N ALA A 223 -10.96 -6.67 -7.53
CA ALA A 223 -10.71 -7.71 -6.53
C ALA A 223 -10.48 -9.09 -7.16
N ALA A 224 -11.26 -9.44 -8.19
CA ALA A 224 -11.10 -10.69 -8.91
C ALA A 224 -9.75 -10.76 -9.65
N GLU A 225 -9.31 -9.68 -10.30
CA GLU A 225 -8.01 -9.59 -10.96
C GLU A 225 -6.84 -9.77 -9.99
N LEU A 226 -6.90 -9.09 -8.83
CA LEU A 226 -5.90 -9.22 -7.78
C LEU A 226 -5.83 -10.66 -7.25
N LEU A 227 -6.97 -11.31 -7.02
CA LEU A 227 -7.04 -12.70 -6.57
C LEU A 227 -6.58 -13.71 -7.64
N VAL A 228 -6.83 -13.45 -8.93
CA VAL A 228 -6.28 -14.28 -10.01
C VAL A 228 -4.76 -14.24 -10.00
N ARG A 229 -4.18 -13.04 -9.80
CA ARG A 229 -2.73 -12.88 -9.72
C ARG A 229 -2.15 -13.57 -8.47
N ALA A 230 -2.79 -13.44 -7.31
CA ALA A 230 -2.40 -14.17 -6.10
C ALA A 230 -2.52 -15.69 -6.28
N GLY A 231 -3.62 -16.16 -6.87
CA GLY A 231 -3.89 -17.58 -7.13
C GLY A 231 -2.85 -18.24 -8.01
N LYS A 232 -2.35 -17.55 -9.04
CA LYS A 232 -1.23 -18.05 -9.87
C LYS A 232 0.05 -18.27 -9.04
N ILE A 233 0.36 -17.33 -8.15
CA ILE A 233 1.54 -17.42 -7.26
C ILE A 233 1.38 -18.58 -6.25
N MET A 234 0.21 -18.74 -5.65
CA MET A 234 -0.02 -19.86 -4.73
C MET A 234 0.00 -21.21 -5.46
N SER A 235 -0.55 -21.27 -6.67
CA SER A 235 -0.61 -22.53 -7.43
C SER A 235 0.79 -23.05 -7.77
N SER A 236 1.74 -22.18 -8.10
CA SER A 236 3.13 -22.59 -8.36
C SER A 236 3.82 -23.14 -7.11
N TRP A 237 3.50 -22.63 -5.92
CA TRP A 237 4.05 -23.18 -4.67
C TRP A 237 3.43 -24.50 -4.25
N LEU A 238 2.11 -24.64 -4.41
CA LEU A 238 1.39 -25.88 -4.11
C LEU A 238 1.83 -27.02 -5.05
N SER A 239 2.07 -26.72 -6.34
CA SER A 239 2.57 -27.73 -7.30
C SER A 239 3.99 -28.20 -7.02
N ASP A 240 4.83 -27.32 -6.47
CA ASP A 240 6.24 -27.62 -6.18
C ASP A 240 6.43 -28.42 -4.87
N GLY A 241 5.35 -28.84 -4.21
CA GLY A 241 5.39 -29.52 -2.92
C GLY A 241 5.94 -28.63 -1.79
N ARG A 242 5.95 -27.30 -1.99
CA ARG A 242 6.38 -26.28 -1.02
C ARG A 242 5.26 -25.83 -0.09
N ASP A 243 4.30 -26.71 0.17
CA ASP A 243 3.15 -26.47 1.06
C ASP A 243 3.58 -25.93 2.44
N CYS A 244 4.74 -26.36 2.95
CA CYS A 244 5.27 -25.95 4.26
C CYS A 244 5.76 -24.49 4.35
N ILE A 245 5.87 -23.77 3.23
CA ILE A 245 6.33 -22.37 3.24
C ILE A 245 5.17 -21.41 3.55
N MET A 246 3.93 -21.85 3.33
CA MET A 246 2.78 -20.97 3.41
C MET A 246 2.00 -21.04 4.72
N GLU A 247 1.84 -19.88 5.37
CA GLU A 247 0.93 -19.69 6.50
C GLU A 247 -0.47 -20.20 6.14
N PRO A 248 -1.01 -21.22 6.84
CA PRO A 248 -2.36 -21.73 6.62
C PRO A 248 -3.43 -20.63 6.62
N GLU A 249 -3.24 -19.61 7.45
CA GLU A 249 -4.09 -18.43 7.56
C GLU A 249 -4.15 -17.65 6.25
N LEU A 250 -3.04 -17.56 5.51
CA LEU A 250 -2.99 -16.83 4.25
C LEU A 250 -3.77 -17.56 3.15
N ILE A 251 -3.59 -18.88 3.06
CA ILE A 251 -4.33 -19.72 2.09
C ILE A 251 -5.81 -19.66 2.42
N PHE A 252 -6.19 -19.76 3.69
CA PHE A 252 -7.58 -19.62 4.12
C PHE A 252 -8.17 -18.26 3.75
N MET A 253 -7.46 -17.15 4.02
CA MET A 253 -7.89 -15.80 3.64
C MET A 253 -8.09 -15.67 2.13
N TYR A 254 -7.17 -16.22 1.33
CA TYR A 254 -7.35 -16.28 -0.12
C TYR A 254 -8.62 -17.03 -0.50
N THR A 255 -8.83 -18.24 0.03
CA THR A 255 -9.97 -19.09 -0.31
C THR A 255 -11.28 -18.40 0.05
N LEU A 256 -11.36 -17.76 1.21
CA LEU A 256 -12.55 -17.03 1.65
C LEU A 256 -12.84 -15.83 0.74
N ASN A 257 -11.82 -15.03 0.41
CA ASN A 257 -11.97 -13.88 -0.49
C ASN A 257 -12.35 -14.34 -1.90
N ALA A 258 -11.69 -15.36 -2.44
CA ALA A 258 -12.00 -15.93 -3.74
C ALA A 258 -13.41 -16.49 -3.80
N PHE A 259 -13.86 -17.18 -2.76
CA PHE A 259 -15.24 -17.65 -2.65
C PHE A 259 -16.24 -16.48 -2.69
N ASP A 260 -16.07 -15.43 -1.87
CA ASP A 260 -17.01 -14.30 -1.84
C ASP A 260 -17.04 -13.53 -3.16
N ILE A 261 -15.86 -13.18 -3.70
CA ILE A 261 -15.75 -12.41 -4.94
C ILE A 261 -16.29 -13.19 -6.14
N GLN A 262 -16.05 -14.50 -6.23
CA GLN A 262 -16.59 -15.33 -7.32
C GLN A 262 -18.09 -15.54 -7.20
N GLY A 263 -18.63 -15.54 -5.97
CA GLY A 263 -20.08 -15.48 -5.74
C GLY A 263 -20.71 -14.20 -6.30
N ARG A 264 -20.02 -13.06 -6.21
CA ARG A 264 -20.47 -11.78 -6.81
C ARG A 264 -20.46 -11.83 -8.34
N LEU A 265 -19.59 -12.64 -8.92
CA LEU A 265 -19.49 -12.87 -10.36
C LEU A 265 -20.38 -14.01 -10.86
N ASN A 266 -21.22 -14.59 -9.99
CA ASN A 266 -22.07 -15.75 -10.28
C ASN A 266 -21.29 -16.98 -10.80
N ASN A 267 -20.06 -17.18 -10.34
CA ASN A 267 -19.20 -18.28 -10.74
C ASN A 267 -19.17 -19.40 -9.69
N SER A 268 -20.30 -20.08 -9.52
CA SER A 268 -20.48 -21.14 -8.52
C SER A 268 -19.52 -22.32 -8.71
N ALA A 269 -19.15 -22.62 -9.96
CA ALA A 269 -18.18 -23.68 -10.27
C ALA A 269 -16.81 -23.36 -9.69
N PHE A 270 -16.36 -22.11 -9.81
CA PHE A 270 -15.08 -21.69 -9.23
C PHE A 270 -15.14 -21.61 -7.69
N GLN A 271 -16.26 -21.18 -7.12
CA GLN A 271 -16.47 -21.22 -5.67
C GLN A 271 -16.26 -22.63 -5.09
N LEU A 272 -16.80 -23.65 -5.75
CA LEU A 272 -16.61 -25.04 -5.33
C LEU A 272 -15.18 -25.53 -5.58
N LEU A 273 -14.58 -25.16 -6.72
CA LEU A 273 -13.21 -25.53 -7.05
C LEU A 273 -12.22 -25.01 -6.00
N VAL A 274 -12.27 -23.72 -5.65
CA VAL A 274 -11.30 -23.12 -4.72
C VAL A 274 -11.38 -23.73 -3.31
N VAL A 275 -12.59 -24.08 -2.85
CA VAL A 275 -12.79 -24.74 -1.56
C VAL A 275 -12.31 -26.19 -1.60
N LYS A 276 -12.56 -26.93 -2.69
CA LYS A 276 -12.03 -28.29 -2.88
C LYS A 276 -10.50 -28.32 -2.91
N THR A 277 -9.89 -27.39 -3.64
CA THR A 277 -8.43 -27.26 -3.70
C THR A 277 -7.85 -26.98 -2.32
N PHE A 278 -8.48 -26.10 -1.54
CA PHE A 278 -8.03 -25.83 -0.18
C PHE A 278 -8.22 -27.04 0.74
N ALA A 279 -9.37 -27.72 0.71
CA ALA A 279 -9.63 -28.92 1.51
C ALA A 279 -8.62 -30.05 1.24
N GLY A 280 -8.16 -30.19 -0.01
CA GLY A 280 -7.11 -31.15 -0.38
C GLY A 280 -5.68 -30.72 -0.02
N SER A 281 -5.48 -29.50 0.48
CA SER A 281 -4.15 -29.00 0.87
C SER A 281 -3.77 -29.46 2.27
N LYS A 282 -2.46 -29.64 2.52
CA LYS A 282 -1.93 -30.02 3.84
C LYS A 282 -2.13 -28.95 4.92
N SER A 283 -2.35 -27.71 4.50
CA SER A 283 -2.55 -26.56 5.40
C SER A 283 -4.00 -26.43 5.88
N CYS A 284 -4.93 -27.21 5.31
CA CYS A 284 -6.32 -27.18 5.72
C CYS A 284 -6.53 -27.92 7.05
N ASN A 285 -7.33 -27.33 7.93
CA ASN A 285 -7.79 -27.97 9.15
C ASN A 285 -9.32 -27.88 9.26
N TYR A 286 -9.90 -28.69 10.14
CA TYR A 286 -11.35 -28.77 10.31
C TYR A 286 -11.98 -27.43 10.73
N ASN A 287 -11.26 -26.57 11.48
CA ASN A 287 -11.76 -25.25 11.88
C ASN A 287 -11.96 -24.33 10.68
N TYR A 288 -11.05 -24.35 9.71
CA TYR A 288 -11.19 -23.56 8.49
C TYR A 288 -12.33 -24.07 7.60
N LEU A 289 -12.49 -25.39 7.47
CA LEU A 289 -13.61 -25.98 6.74
C LEU A 289 -14.97 -25.64 7.39
N LEU A 290 -15.05 -25.68 8.72
CA LEU A 290 -16.24 -25.27 9.45
C LEU A 290 -16.59 -23.81 9.17
N GLN A 291 -15.61 -22.91 9.21
CA GLN A 291 -15.82 -21.49 8.91
C GLN A 291 -16.30 -21.28 7.47
N LEU A 292 -15.69 -21.96 6.48
CA LEU A 292 -16.12 -21.89 5.09
C LEU A 292 -17.55 -22.43 4.90
N GLY A 293 -17.87 -23.56 5.51
CA GLY A 293 -19.20 -24.16 5.43
C GLY A 293 -20.28 -23.25 6.01
N ILE A 294 -20.04 -22.71 7.22
CA ILE A 294 -20.95 -21.75 7.84
C ILE A 294 -21.09 -20.49 6.97
N PHE A 295 -19.98 -19.93 6.48
CA PHE A 295 -19.98 -18.76 5.62
C PHE A 295 -20.77 -19.00 4.33
N ALA A 296 -20.56 -20.14 3.67
CA ALA A 296 -21.29 -20.53 2.46
C ALA A 296 -22.78 -20.80 2.70
N SER A 297 -23.19 -21.17 3.91
CA SER A 297 -24.61 -21.34 4.27
C SER A 297 -25.33 -20.03 4.62
N GLN A 298 -24.63 -19.05 5.21
CA GLN A 298 -25.23 -17.85 5.80
C GLN A 298 -24.95 -16.55 5.05
N SER A 299 -24.00 -16.57 4.10
CA SER A 299 -23.67 -15.41 3.28
C SER A 299 -24.87 -14.98 2.42
N PRO A 300 -25.00 -13.67 2.11
CA PRO A 300 -25.93 -13.21 1.07
C PRO A 300 -25.75 -13.92 -0.28
N ARG A 301 -24.57 -14.50 -0.51
CA ARG A 301 -24.19 -15.29 -1.69
C ARG A 301 -24.01 -16.75 -1.29
N SER A 302 -25.04 -17.29 -0.63
CA SER A 302 -25.02 -18.65 -0.14
C SER A 302 -24.83 -19.63 -1.30
N ASN A 303 -24.00 -20.64 -1.08
CA ASN A 303 -23.77 -21.73 -2.03
C ASN A 303 -23.94 -23.07 -1.28
N PRO A 304 -25.13 -23.70 -1.39
CA PRO A 304 -25.43 -24.95 -0.69
C PRO A 304 -24.46 -26.09 -1.01
N ASP A 305 -23.98 -26.18 -2.25
CA ASP A 305 -23.03 -27.22 -2.66
C ASP A 305 -21.68 -27.06 -1.94
N VAL A 306 -21.18 -25.82 -1.87
CA VAL A 306 -19.96 -25.50 -1.13
C VAL A 306 -20.14 -25.71 0.36
N SER A 307 -21.28 -25.29 0.92
CA SER A 307 -21.61 -25.52 2.33
C SER A 307 -21.61 -27.00 2.67
N THR A 308 -22.32 -27.80 1.88
CA THR A 308 -22.47 -29.25 2.07
C THR A 308 -21.12 -29.94 1.96
N PHE A 309 -20.31 -29.59 0.94
CA PHE A 309 -18.97 -30.13 0.78
C PHE A 309 -18.07 -29.81 1.98
N ALA A 310 -17.94 -28.53 2.34
CA ALA A 310 -17.03 -28.11 3.42
C ALA A 310 -17.44 -28.70 4.78
N LEU A 311 -18.75 -28.77 5.07
CA LEU A 311 -19.26 -29.35 6.32
C LEU A 311 -19.10 -30.88 6.36
N ASN A 312 -19.28 -31.59 5.25
CA ASN A 312 -19.07 -33.04 5.18
C ASN A 312 -17.58 -33.41 5.33
N GLU A 313 -16.68 -32.66 4.70
CA GLU A 313 -15.23 -32.86 4.88
C GLU A 313 -14.80 -32.56 6.32
N CYS A 314 -15.30 -31.47 6.90
CA CYS A 314 -15.08 -31.14 8.32
C CYS A 314 -15.55 -32.28 9.23
N LEU A 315 -16.78 -32.77 9.03
CA LEU A 315 -17.37 -33.85 9.80
C LEU A 315 -16.56 -35.15 9.71
N SER A 316 -16.12 -35.50 8.50
CA SER A 316 -15.32 -36.71 8.25
C SER A 316 -14.00 -36.68 9.01
N VAL A 317 -13.30 -35.52 9.01
CA VAL A 317 -12.07 -35.33 9.77
C VAL A 317 -12.31 -35.37 11.28
N MET A 318 -13.39 -34.74 11.76
CA MET A 318 -13.71 -34.69 13.19
C MET A 318 -14.11 -36.04 13.78
N ILE A 319 -14.88 -36.85 13.04
CA ILE A 319 -15.28 -38.21 13.46
C ILE A 319 -14.07 -39.13 13.49
N ALA A 320 -13.12 -38.97 12.56
CA ALA A 320 -11.89 -39.75 12.53
C ALA A 320 -10.86 -39.34 13.61
N SER A 321 -11.10 -38.25 14.33
CA SER A 321 -10.20 -37.76 15.39
C SER A 321 -10.19 -38.69 16.61
N ALA A 322 -9.03 -38.83 17.25
CA ALA A 322 -8.87 -39.59 18.50
C ALA A 322 -9.67 -38.99 19.69
N SER A 323 -10.05 -37.71 19.60
CA SER A 323 -10.88 -37.02 20.59
C SER A 323 -11.97 -36.18 19.90
N PRO A 324 -13.12 -36.78 19.54
CA PRO A 324 -14.19 -36.08 18.84
C PRO A 324 -14.85 -34.99 19.69
N ASP A 325 -14.98 -33.77 19.14
CA ASP A 325 -15.75 -32.68 19.75
C ASP A 325 -17.24 -32.80 19.36
N TYR A 326 -17.98 -33.58 20.16
CA TYR A 326 -19.39 -33.87 19.93
C TYR A 326 -20.30 -32.63 19.84
N PRO A 327 -20.13 -31.58 20.65
CA PRO A 327 -20.85 -30.31 20.47
C PRO A 327 -20.72 -29.72 19.07
N THR A 328 -19.49 -29.63 18.54
CA THR A 328 -19.25 -29.09 17.20
C THR A 328 -19.76 -30.03 16.11
N ILE A 329 -19.61 -31.35 16.28
CA ILE A 329 -20.20 -32.36 15.39
C ILE A 329 -21.74 -32.22 15.32
N ALA A 330 -22.41 -32.06 16.47
CA ALA A 330 -23.85 -31.88 16.53
C ALA A 330 -24.30 -30.57 15.86
N LEU A 331 -23.50 -29.50 15.98
CA LEU A 331 -23.74 -28.25 15.26
C LEU A 331 -23.67 -28.45 13.73
N ILE A 332 -22.65 -29.16 13.25
CA ILE A 332 -22.46 -29.45 11.82
C ILE A 332 -23.65 -30.27 11.28
N ILE A 333 -24.05 -31.33 11.98
CA ILE A 333 -25.19 -32.18 11.58
C ILE A 333 -26.50 -31.40 11.51
N ARG A 334 -26.71 -30.39 12.38
CA ARG A 334 -27.91 -29.54 12.33
C ARG A 334 -27.90 -28.53 11.18
N LYS A 335 -26.74 -28.27 10.58
CA LYS A 335 -26.56 -27.30 9.49
C LYS A 335 -26.51 -27.96 8.10
N LEU A 336 -26.17 -29.25 8.04
CA LEU A 336 -26.37 -30.13 6.89
C LEU A 336 -27.85 -30.49 6.75
#